data_AF-A0A961P8Y4-F1
#
_entry.id   AF-A0A961P8Y4-F1
#
_cell.length_a   1.000
_cell.length_b   1.000
_cell.length_c   1.000
_cell.angle_alpha   90.00
_cell.angle_beta   90.00
_cell.angle_gamma   90.00
#
_symmetry.space_group_name_H-M   'P 1'
#
loop_
_entity.id
_entity.type
_entity.pdbx_description
1 polymer ?
#
loop_
_entity_poly.entity_id
_entity_poly.type
_entity_poly.pdbx_seq_one_letter_code
_entity_poly.pdbx_strand_id
1 'polypeptide(L)'
;TTSRKIKEMILDAGAAEVHFRIASPPTAWPCFYGVDTPQREKLLAATMSEDEMRDHLGVDSLRFISLNGLYRAAGEASGRNDLHPQYCDACFSGEYPVRPADMLEQGFQMKAAE
;
A
#
# COMPACT_ATOMS: atom_id res chain seq x y z
N THR A 1 9.49 -13.64 -2.11
CA THR A 1 8.04 -13.54 -2.39
C THR A 1 7.79 -13.58 -3.89
N THR A 2 6.53 -13.75 -4.32
CA THR A 2 6.10 -13.88 -5.74
C THR A 2 6.75 -12.86 -6.68
N SER A 3 6.88 -11.61 -6.26
CA SER A 3 7.42 -10.53 -7.09
C SER A 3 8.91 -10.70 -7.44
N ARG A 4 9.73 -11.30 -6.56
CA ARG A 4 11.14 -11.62 -6.89
C ARG A 4 11.24 -12.67 -7.98
N LYS A 5 10.39 -13.71 -7.91
CA LYS A 5 10.32 -14.75 -8.95
C LYS A 5 9.87 -14.16 -10.29
N ILE A 6 8.91 -13.25 -10.27
CA ILE A 6 8.48 -12.54 -11.49
C ILE A 6 9.65 -11.76 -12.09
N LYS A 7 10.41 -11.02 -11.28
CA LYS A 7 11.60 -10.31 -11.75
C LYS A 7 12.60 -11.27 -12.42
N GLU A 8 12.94 -12.37 -11.75
CA GLU A 8 13.86 -13.39 -12.29
C GLU A 8 13.38 -13.94 -13.64
N MET A 9 12.11 -14.32 -13.74
CA MET A 9 11.52 -14.82 -14.99
C MET A 9 11.60 -13.79 -16.14
N ILE A 10 11.44 -12.50 -15.85
CA ILE A 10 11.52 -11.43 -16.86
C ILE A 10 12.98 -11.21 -17.30
N LEU A 11 13.95 -11.29 -16.38
CA LEU A 11 15.37 -11.22 -16.73
C LEU A 11 15.83 -12.44 -17.53
N ASP A 12 15.39 -13.63 -17.14
CA ASP A 12 15.68 -14.88 -17.87
C ASP A 12 15.10 -14.87 -19.29
N ALA A 13 14.04 -14.10 -19.52
CA ALA A 13 13.47 -13.84 -20.85
C ALA A 13 14.27 -12.80 -21.67
N GLY A 14 15.34 -12.22 -21.14
CA GLY A 14 16.25 -11.30 -21.85
C GLY A 14 15.97 -9.81 -21.65
N ALA A 15 15.17 -9.43 -20.65
CA ALA A 15 14.97 -8.01 -20.33
C ALA A 15 16.27 -7.36 -19.81
N ALA A 16 16.56 -6.14 -20.25
CA ALA A 16 17.70 -5.36 -19.75
C ALA A 16 17.44 -4.79 -18.34
N GLU A 17 16.21 -4.34 -18.08
CA GLU A 17 15.78 -3.75 -16.82
C GLU A 17 14.36 -4.21 -16.48
N VAL A 18 14.03 -4.25 -15.20
CA VAL A 18 12.69 -4.58 -14.67
C VAL A 18 12.20 -3.44 -13.80
N HIS A 19 11.07 -2.84 -14.17
CA HIS A 19 10.43 -1.77 -13.41
C HIS A 19 9.05 -2.19 -12.92
N PHE A 20 8.80 -2.05 -11.62
CA PHE A 20 7.49 -2.30 -11.03
C PHE A 20 6.65 -1.02 -10.95
N ARG A 21 5.39 -1.12 -11.40
CA ARG A 21 4.39 -0.06 -11.36
C ARG A 21 3.14 -0.61 -10.70
N ILE A 22 2.89 -0.19 -9.46
CA ILE A 22 1.82 -0.73 -8.63
C ILE A 22 0.59 0.16 -8.76
N ALA A 23 -0.54 -0.45 -9.11
CA ALA A 23 -1.81 0.23 -9.35
C ALA A 23 -2.57 0.61 -8.07
N SER A 24 -1.89 0.64 -6.93
CA SER A 24 -2.40 1.10 -5.64
C SER A 24 -1.34 1.96 -4.94
N PRO A 25 -1.73 2.80 -3.97
CA PRO A 25 -0.79 3.36 -3.01
C PRO A 25 -0.12 2.25 -2.17
N PRO A 26 0.98 2.55 -1.46
CA PRO A 26 1.63 1.60 -0.58
C PRO A 26 0.68 1.13 0.53
N THR A 27 0.52 -0.19 0.68
CA THR A 27 -0.34 -0.79 1.71
C THR A 27 0.43 -0.88 3.02
N ALA A 28 0.29 0.12 3.88
CA ALA A 28 1.03 0.25 5.14
C ALA A 28 0.19 -0.09 6.38
N TRP A 29 -1.11 -0.33 6.22
CA TRP A 29 -2.04 -0.59 7.31
C TRP A 29 -2.88 -1.85 7.02
N PRO A 30 -3.17 -2.67 8.05
CA PRO A 30 -4.06 -3.82 7.89
C PRO A 30 -5.51 -3.39 7.62
N CYS A 31 -6.30 -4.27 7.04
CA CYS A 31 -7.74 -4.11 6.90
C CYS A 31 -8.47 -4.86 8.02
N PHE A 32 -9.52 -4.24 8.56
CA PHE A 32 -10.42 -4.87 9.55
C PHE A 32 -11.86 -4.96 9.04
N TYR A 33 -12.08 -4.72 7.75
CA TYR A 33 -13.41 -4.69 7.12
C TYR A 33 -13.63 -5.81 6.10
N GLY A 34 -12.81 -6.86 6.15
CA GLY A 34 -13.02 -8.10 5.39
C GLY A 34 -12.01 -8.39 4.27
N VAL A 35 -11.05 -7.50 3.99
CA VAL A 35 -9.91 -7.85 3.12
C VAL A 35 -8.87 -8.58 3.96
N ASP A 36 -8.42 -9.75 3.49
CA ASP A 36 -7.36 -10.51 4.15
C ASP A 36 -6.01 -9.82 3.96
N THR A 37 -5.54 -9.16 5.02
CA THR A 37 -4.24 -8.50 5.06
C THR A 37 -3.42 -9.03 6.24
N PRO A 38 -2.10 -9.21 6.08
CA PRO A 38 -1.25 -9.61 7.20
C PRO A 38 -1.16 -8.49 8.26
N GLN A 39 -0.63 -8.86 9.43
CA GLN A 39 -0.28 -7.91 10.49
C GLN A 39 0.64 -6.79 9.97
N ARG A 40 0.53 -5.60 10.57
CA ARG A 40 1.21 -4.39 10.10
C ARG A 40 2.71 -4.60 9.92
N GLU A 41 3.37 -5.27 10.86
CA GLU A 41 4.83 -5.49 10.87
C GLU A 41 5.31 -6.38 9.72
N LYS A 42 4.39 -7.11 9.08
CA LYS A 42 4.66 -7.96 7.92
C LYS A 42 4.39 -7.25 6.58
N LEU A 43 3.79 -6.06 6.60
CA LEU A 43 3.59 -5.24 5.42
C LEU A 43 4.89 -4.49 5.08
N LEU A 44 5.43 -4.72 3.89
CA LEU A 44 6.68 -4.07 3.45
C LEU A 44 6.57 -2.53 3.56
N ALA A 45 5.47 -1.95 3.10
CA ALA A 45 5.27 -0.51 3.12
C ALA A 45 5.02 0.08 4.53
N ALA A 46 4.84 -0.76 5.56
CA ALA A 46 4.76 -0.29 6.94
C ALA A 46 6.14 -0.15 7.61
N THR A 47 7.16 -0.84 7.07
CA THR A 47 8.51 -0.92 7.66
C THR A 47 9.61 -0.44 6.73
N MET A 48 9.32 -0.23 5.44
CA MET A 48 10.28 0.15 4.41
C MET A 48 9.74 1.34 3.61
N SER A 49 10.63 2.29 3.34
CA SER A 49 10.46 3.32 2.31
C SER A 49 10.36 2.71 0.92
N GLU A 50 9.95 3.51 -0.07
CA GLU A 50 9.87 3.06 -1.46
C GLU A 50 11.23 2.57 -2.01
N ASP A 51 12.31 3.27 -1.66
CA ASP A 51 13.66 2.90 -2.08
C ASP A 51 14.13 1.61 -1.40
N GLU A 52 13.86 1.45 -0.11
CA GLU A 52 14.14 0.19 0.60
C GLU A 52 13.31 -0.98 0.04
N MET A 53 12.06 -0.75 -0.35
CA MET A 53 11.24 -1.77 -1.02
C MET A 53 11.80 -2.10 -2.41
N ARG A 54 12.26 -1.10 -3.18
CA ARG A 54 12.91 -1.31 -4.48
C ARG A 54 14.15 -2.20 -4.33
N ASP A 55 15.02 -1.86 -3.38
CA ASP A 55 16.27 -2.57 -3.09
C ASP A 55 15.98 -3.98 -2.57
N HIS A 56 15.00 -4.10 -1.67
CA HIS A 56 14.50 -5.38 -1.22
C HIS A 56 14.09 -6.19 -2.45
N LEU A 57 13.16 -5.72 -3.29
CA LEU A 57 12.69 -6.47 -4.47
C LEU A 57 13.78 -6.72 -5.53
N GLY A 58 14.83 -5.90 -5.56
CA GLY A 58 15.93 -5.98 -6.51
C GLY A 58 15.54 -5.56 -7.92
N VAL A 59 14.63 -4.60 -8.05
CA VAL A 59 14.16 -4.07 -9.34
C VAL A 59 14.80 -2.71 -9.65
N ASP A 60 14.90 -2.33 -10.92
CA ASP A 60 15.56 -1.09 -11.33
C ASP A 60 14.79 0.15 -10.87
N SER A 61 13.46 0.08 -10.90
CA SER A 61 12.61 1.10 -10.27
C SER A 61 11.30 0.53 -9.76
N LEU A 62 10.78 1.12 -8.69
CA LEU A 62 9.47 0.83 -8.11
C LEU A 62 8.71 2.14 -8.00
N ARG A 63 7.45 2.19 -8.44
CA ARG A 63 6.56 3.33 -8.22
C ARG A 63 5.15 2.86 -7.90
N PHE A 64 4.50 3.58 -6.99
CA PHE A 64 3.09 3.42 -6.64
C PHE A 64 2.29 4.61 -7.19
N ILE A 65 1.01 4.41 -7.45
CA ILE A 65 0.12 5.56 -7.66
C ILE A 65 -0.09 6.29 -6.34
N SER A 66 -0.26 7.62 -6.38
CA SER A 66 -0.60 8.38 -5.18
C SER A 66 -2.04 8.11 -4.74
N LEU A 67 -2.35 8.38 -3.47
CA LEU A 67 -3.71 8.26 -2.95
C LEU A 67 -4.69 9.15 -3.73
N ASN A 68 -4.31 10.40 -3.98
CA ASN A 68 -5.08 11.28 -4.87
C ASN A 68 -5.21 10.73 -6.31
N GLY A 69 -4.17 10.07 -6.82
CA GLY A 69 -4.21 9.41 -8.12
C GLY A 69 -5.22 8.26 -8.17
N LEU A 70 -5.31 7.46 -7.11
CA LEU A 70 -6.31 6.40 -6.97
C LEU A 70 -7.73 6.98 -6.97
N TYR A 71 -7.99 8.04 -6.19
CA TYR A 71 -9.31 8.69 -6.15
C TYR A 71 -9.71 9.25 -7.52
N ARG A 72 -8.80 9.91 -8.23
CA ARG A 72 -9.06 10.37 -9.61
C ARG A 72 -9.42 9.22 -10.56
N ALA A 73 -8.71 8.09 -10.45
CA ALA A 73 -9.01 6.90 -11.25
C ALA A 73 -10.38 6.28 -10.92
N ALA A 74 -10.87 6.46 -9.69
CA ALA A 74 -12.19 6.02 -9.22
C ALA A 74 -13.32 7.05 -9.48
N GLY A 75 -13.07 8.12 -10.22
CA GLY A 75 -14.09 9.11 -10.61
C GLY A 75 -14.13 10.39 -9.77
N GLU A 76 -13.30 10.49 -8.72
CA GLU A 76 -13.21 11.69 -7.88
C GLU A 76 -12.17 12.65 -8.49
N ALA A 77 -12.60 13.50 -9.43
CA ALA A 77 -11.71 14.33 -10.25
C ALA A 77 -10.74 15.22 -9.46
N SER A 78 -11.18 15.70 -8.29
CA SER A 78 -10.37 16.55 -7.39
C SER A 78 -9.42 15.76 -6.48
N GLY A 79 -9.42 14.43 -6.55
CA GLY A 79 -8.67 13.56 -5.64
C GLY A 79 -9.44 13.25 -4.35
N ARG A 80 -8.71 12.87 -3.30
CA ARG A 80 -9.26 12.54 -2.00
C ARG A 80 -9.71 13.80 -1.27
N ASN A 81 -10.89 13.74 -0.65
CA ASN A 81 -11.29 14.72 0.36
C ASN A 81 -10.82 14.23 1.74
N ASP A 82 -9.85 14.92 2.35
CA ASP A 82 -9.26 14.48 3.62
C ASP A 82 -10.21 14.59 4.82
N LEU A 83 -11.22 15.47 4.74
CA LEU A 83 -12.23 15.61 5.79
C LEU A 83 -13.35 14.58 5.64
N HIS A 84 -13.67 14.23 4.39
CA HIS A 84 -14.76 13.30 4.06
C HIS A 84 -14.37 12.38 2.90
N PRO A 85 -13.53 11.37 3.15
CA PRO A 85 -13.12 10.41 2.12
C PRO A 85 -14.33 9.64 1.58
N GLN A 86 -14.46 9.59 0.25
CA GLN A 86 -15.59 8.95 -0.44
C GLN A 86 -15.52 7.42 -0.44
N TYR A 87 -14.32 6.87 -0.26
CA TYR A 87 -14.02 5.44 -0.20
C TYR A 87 -13.30 5.09 1.09
N CYS A 88 -13.37 3.82 1.48
CA CYS A 88 -12.49 3.31 2.52
C CYS A 88 -11.08 3.13 1.95
N ASP A 89 -10.14 3.91 2.46
CA ASP A 89 -8.72 3.85 2.06
C ASP A 89 -7.78 3.58 3.24
N ALA A 90 -8.31 3.08 4.35
CA ALA A 90 -7.59 2.87 5.60
C ALA A 90 -6.30 2.06 5.44
N CYS A 91 -6.27 1.08 4.53
CA CYS A 91 -5.09 0.25 4.25
C CYS A 91 -3.89 1.07 3.72
N PHE A 92 -4.16 2.24 3.14
CA PHE A 92 -3.19 3.18 2.59
C PHE A 92 -2.99 4.38 3.51
N SER A 93 -4.08 5.01 3.95
CA SER A 93 -4.08 6.27 4.71
C SER A 93 -3.84 6.09 6.22
N GLY A 94 -4.22 4.93 6.75
CA GLY A 94 -4.32 4.67 8.19
C GLY A 94 -5.55 5.28 8.85
N GLU A 95 -6.44 5.92 8.09
CA GLU A 95 -7.64 6.59 8.57
C GLU A 95 -8.84 5.64 8.47
N TYR A 96 -9.21 5.06 9.61
CA TYR A 96 -10.29 4.09 9.69
C TYR A 96 -11.64 4.82 9.86
N PRO A 97 -12.58 4.73 8.89
CA PRO A 97 -13.87 5.40 8.97
C PRO A 97 -14.76 4.86 10.11
N VAL A 98 -14.54 3.61 10.52
CA VAL A 98 -15.16 3.00 11.69
C VAL A 98 -14.06 2.58 12.65
N ARG A 99 -14.17 3.00 13.91
CA ARG A 99 -13.17 2.64 14.92
C ARG A 99 -13.12 1.12 15.11
N PRO A 100 -11.96 0.44 14.89
CA PRO A 100 -11.84 -1.01 15.07
C PRO A 100 -11.63 -1.34 16.55
N ALA A 101 -12.71 -1.29 17.34
CA ALA A 101 -12.66 -1.34 18.81
C ALA A 101 -12.01 -2.62 19.34
N ASP A 102 -12.34 -3.76 18.76
CA ASP A 102 -11.78 -5.07 19.06
C ASP A 102 -10.26 -5.14 18.81
N MET A 103 -9.78 -4.55 17.72
CA MET A 103 -8.36 -4.50 17.40
C MET A 103 -7.60 -3.56 18.36
N LEU A 104 -8.22 -2.45 18.76
CA LEU A 104 -7.65 -1.53 19.75
C LEU A 104 -7.48 -2.21 21.12
N GLU A 105 -8.47 -3.00 21.54
CA GLU A 105 -8.38 -3.81 22.76
C GLU A 105 -7.25 -4.85 22.69
N GLN A 106 -6.96 -5.35 21.48
CA GLN A 106 -5.83 -6.24 21.20
C GLN A 106 -4.49 -5.51 21.03
N GLY A 107 -4.45 -4.20 21.25
CA GLY A 107 -3.23 -3.39 21.26
C GLY A 107 -2.86 -2.74 19.93
N PHE A 108 -3.70 -2.85 18.89
CA PHE A 108 -3.50 -2.10 17.65
C PHE A 108 -3.45 -0.59 17.93
N GLN A 109 -2.49 0.10 17.31
CA GLN A 109 -2.35 1.55 17.42
C GLN A 109 -2.84 2.20 16.13
N MET A 110 -3.85 3.06 16.24
CA MET A 110 -4.30 3.89 15.11
C MET A 110 -3.24 4.93 14.75
N LYS A 111 -3.30 5.44 13.52
CA LYS A 111 -2.52 6.61 13.12
C LYS A 111 -2.80 7.76 14.08
N ALA A 112 -1.74 8.41 14.59
CA ALA A 112 -1.90 9.62 15.38
C ALA A 112 -2.60 10.68 14.52
N ALA A 113 -3.52 11.45 15.12
CA ALA A 113 -4.05 12.64 14.47
C ALA A 113 -2.90 13.67 14.38
N GLU A 114 -2.55 14.07 13.15
CA GLU A 114 -1.65 15.20 12.88
C GLU A 114 -2.45 16.51 12.82
#